data_AF-A0A5M4AIV9-F1
#
_entry.id   AF-A0A5M4AIV9-F1
#
_cell.length_a   1.000
_cell.length_b   1.000
_cell.length_c   1.000
_cell.angle_alpha   90.00
_cell.angle_beta   90.00
_cell.angle_gamma   90.00
#
_symmetry.space_group_name_H-M   'P 1'
#
loop_
_entity.id
_entity.type
_entity.pdbx_description
1 polymer ?
#
loop_
_entity_poly.entity_id
_entity_poly.type
_entity_poly.pdbx_seq_one_letter_code
_entity_poly.pdbx_strand_id
1 'polypeptide(L)'
;MKNVKQNLFKEMVNQVISNKILRGVAVKQLDKYLYSSLMDIGRQQLEQEKLDQYAFMSSIVDRVRNNLDKGYIKPAVMKKMAKVFVGDSYSPDRHKKLSPVKEAYKEKHGDYPPQFLVLSPGKGCNLKCTGCYASADSAIAEKLDFETSRRIVREAHDLFDSRFMVISGGEPFMYKSDGKTILDLFEEFNDMFFLVYTNGTMLNEKLADKLAELGNVTPAISVEGWEQQTDERRGKGVYKMILKAMSNLRNAGVPFGISLTATRHNAEMLLEDEFYEYFFDKLGVSYMWQFQLMPIGRGKDVVDLMVTPEQRVKLYKQWVHLMEDKHFPIADFWNSASLSSGCIAYGRWNGYFYIDWNGNIMPCVFVPYYVDNIKNLYANGKTLEDALQSKLFKNGRKWQKSYGFENPDHRENVLMPCSIRDHYENFKHNILTPGVKGEDEDAEAVLYDPKYKEMMIEYDEKLQKLTESIFQEKYLKKELKTDEA
;
A
#
# COMPACT_ATOMS: atom_id res chain seq x y z
N MET A 1 11.80 9.64 30.23
CA MET A 1 11.25 8.28 29.98
C MET A 1 10.91 7.97 28.51
N LYS A 2 10.46 8.91 27.65
CA LYS A 2 10.12 8.61 26.23
C LYS A 2 11.32 8.33 25.30
N ASN A 3 12.40 9.10 25.40
CA ASN A 3 13.68 8.79 24.72
C ASN A 3 14.20 7.40 25.09
N VAL A 4 13.88 6.91 26.30
CA VAL A 4 14.25 5.56 26.75
C VAL A 4 13.44 4.48 26.02
N LYS A 5 12.13 4.66 25.81
CA LYS A 5 11.27 3.70 25.09
C LYS A 5 11.56 3.62 23.59
N GLN A 6 11.78 4.75 22.92
CA GLN A 6 12.17 4.76 21.50
C GLN A 6 13.57 4.18 21.27
N ASN A 7 14.53 4.48 22.16
CA ASN A 7 15.85 3.85 22.12
C ASN A 7 15.74 2.35 22.39
N LEU A 8 14.88 1.93 23.33
CA LEU A 8 14.60 0.51 23.59
C LEU A 8 14.02 -0.20 22.37
N PHE A 9 13.07 0.41 21.65
CA PHE A 9 12.52 -0.15 20.40
C PHE A 9 13.61 -0.33 19.33
N LYS A 10 14.42 0.70 19.08
CA LYS A 10 15.54 0.64 18.13
C LYS A 10 16.57 -0.41 18.55
N GLU A 11 16.88 -0.53 19.84
CA GLU A 11 17.77 -1.55 20.38
C GLU A 11 17.20 -2.96 20.20
N MET A 12 15.92 -3.19 20.52
CA MET A 12 15.25 -4.49 20.33
C MET A 12 15.31 -4.91 18.85
N VAL A 13 14.98 -4.02 17.92
CA VAL A 13 15.07 -4.30 16.48
C VAL A 13 16.51 -4.63 16.07
N ASN A 14 17.50 -3.87 16.56
CA ASN A 14 18.91 -4.17 16.30
C ASN A 14 19.34 -5.53 16.84
N GLN A 15 18.84 -5.95 18.01
CA GLN A 15 19.11 -7.28 18.58
C GLN A 15 18.46 -8.39 17.76
N VAL A 16 17.22 -8.20 17.30
CA VAL A 16 16.54 -9.14 16.38
C VAL A 16 17.39 -9.34 15.11
N ILE A 17 17.93 -8.27 14.54
CA ILE A 17 18.72 -8.34 13.31
C ILE A 17 20.08 -9.00 13.57
N SER A 18 20.81 -8.54 14.59
CA SER A 18 22.25 -8.76 14.69
C SER A 18 22.66 -9.99 15.50
N ASN A 19 21.80 -10.48 16.40
CA ASN A 19 22.19 -11.53 17.36
C ASN A 19 21.31 -12.77 17.23
N LYS A 20 21.82 -13.81 16.55
CA LYS A 20 21.08 -15.07 16.36
C LYS A 20 20.68 -15.75 17.68
N ILE A 21 21.51 -15.65 18.73
CA ILE A 21 21.25 -16.31 20.02
C ILE A 21 20.14 -15.57 20.79
N LEU A 22 20.18 -14.24 20.81
CA LEU A 22 19.22 -13.42 21.55
C LEU A 22 17.96 -13.08 20.75
N ARG A 23 17.93 -13.35 19.44
CA ARG A 23 16.83 -13.00 18.52
C ARG A 23 15.47 -13.41 19.05
N GLY A 24 15.31 -14.65 19.52
CA GLY A 24 14.04 -15.14 20.05
C GLY A 24 13.56 -14.37 21.29
N VAL A 25 14.46 -13.93 22.16
CA VAL A 25 14.13 -13.11 23.33
C VAL A 25 13.77 -11.70 22.92
N ALA A 26 14.55 -11.10 22.01
CA ALA A 26 14.31 -9.76 21.49
C ALA A 26 12.95 -9.67 20.75
N VAL A 27 12.58 -10.70 19.97
CA VAL A 27 11.26 -10.77 19.31
C VAL A 27 10.13 -10.79 20.34
N LYS A 28 10.22 -11.60 21.41
CA LYS A 28 9.20 -11.62 22.47
C LYS A 28 9.04 -10.28 23.19
N GLN A 29 10.14 -9.54 23.37
CA GLN A 29 10.08 -8.21 23.98
C GLN A 29 9.48 -7.17 23.02
N LEU A 30 9.87 -7.24 21.74
CA LEU A 30 9.36 -6.38 20.69
C LEU A 30 7.85 -6.58 20.52
N ASP A 31 7.38 -7.82 20.47
CA ASP A 31 5.98 -8.19 20.35
C ASP A 31 5.13 -7.65 21.51
N LYS A 32 5.57 -7.82 22.76
CA LYS A 32 4.94 -7.20 23.94
C LYS A 32 4.89 -5.67 23.85
N TYR A 33 5.98 -5.06 23.37
CA TYR A 33 6.04 -3.62 23.18
C TYR A 33 5.05 -3.15 22.09
N LEU A 34 4.94 -3.87 20.96
CA LEU A 34 3.98 -3.60 19.89
C LEU A 34 2.55 -3.66 20.43
N TYR A 35 2.19 -4.74 21.12
CA TYR A 35 0.88 -4.91 21.74
C TYR A 35 0.56 -3.72 22.67
N SER A 36 1.43 -3.45 23.64
CA SER A 36 1.20 -2.37 24.61
C SER A 36 1.11 -0.99 23.96
N SER A 37 1.88 -0.73 22.90
CA SER A 37 1.90 0.57 22.23
C SER A 37 0.64 0.81 21.39
N LEU A 38 0.14 -0.23 20.71
CA LEU A 38 -1.09 -0.16 19.92
C LEU A 38 -2.33 -0.08 20.83
N MET A 39 -2.36 -0.84 21.92
CA MET A 39 -3.46 -0.77 22.89
C MET A 39 -3.52 0.58 23.62
N ASP A 40 -2.41 1.29 23.74
CA ASP A 40 -2.32 2.65 24.31
C ASP A 40 -2.76 3.75 23.33
N ILE A 41 -3.02 3.44 22.06
CA ILE A 41 -3.68 4.38 21.15
C ILE A 41 -5.06 4.69 21.74
N GLY A 42 -5.40 5.97 21.88
CA GLY A 42 -6.63 6.42 22.52
C GLY A 42 -7.93 5.96 21.83
N ARG A 43 -9.08 6.50 22.24
CA ARG A 43 -10.41 6.15 21.68
C ARG A 43 -10.61 6.47 20.19
N GLN A 44 -9.58 6.97 19.49
CA GLN A 44 -9.64 7.28 18.06
C GLN A 44 -9.68 6.03 17.16
N GLN A 45 -9.60 4.82 17.69
CA GLN A 45 -9.69 3.56 16.95
C GLN A 45 -10.46 2.53 17.77
N LEU A 46 -11.21 1.66 17.09
CA LEU A 46 -11.91 0.53 17.70
C LEU A 46 -10.89 -0.47 18.25
N GLU A 47 -11.24 -1.18 19.33
CA GLU A 47 -10.39 -2.21 19.94
C GLU A 47 -9.97 -3.26 18.91
N GLN A 48 -10.92 -3.73 18.09
CA GLN A 48 -10.64 -4.74 17.07
C GLN A 48 -9.68 -4.23 15.98
N GLU A 49 -9.75 -2.94 15.60
CA GLU A 49 -8.78 -2.36 14.67
C GLU A 49 -7.36 -2.39 15.24
N LYS A 50 -7.20 -2.11 16.54
CA LYS A 50 -5.90 -2.16 17.21
C LYS A 50 -5.37 -3.60 17.28
N LEU A 51 -6.24 -4.58 17.47
CA LEU A 51 -5.88 -6.00 17.46
C LEU A 51 -5.46 -6.46 16.06
N ASP A 52 -6.20 -6.07 15.02
CA ASP A 52 -5.86 -6.37 13.62
C ASP A 52 -4.49 -5.75 13.26
N GLN A 53 -4.24 -4.50 13.66
CA GLN A 53 -2.93 -3.83 13.49
C GLN A 53 -1.81 -4.57 14.22
N TYR A 54 -2.07 -5.03 15.45
CA TYR A 54 -1.10 -5.80 16.22
C TYR A 54 -0.76 -7.12 15.54
N ALA A 55 -1.77 -7.89 15.10
CA ALA A 55 -1.56 -9.17 14.41
C ALA A 55 -0.74 -8.98 13.12
N PHE A 56 -1.04 -7.93 12.35
CA PHE A 56 -0.26 -7.59 11.16
C PHE A 56 1.19 -7.21 11.49
N MET A 57 1.43 -6.34 12.48
CA MET A 57 2.80 -5.95 12.85
C MET A 57 3.60 -7.12 13.45
N SER A 58 2.97 -7.96 14.27
CA SER A 58 3.57 -9.14 14.88
C SER A 58 3.98 -10.17 13.80
N SER A 59 3.08 -10.44 12.83
CA SER A 59 3.40 -11.34 11.71
C SER A 59 4.56 -10.83 10.84
N ILE A 60 4.73 -9.52 10.65
CA ILE A 60 5.92 -8.95 9.99
C ILE A 60 7.19 -9.30 10.77
N VAL A 61 7.18 -9.07 12.10
CA VAL A 61 8.35 -9.37 12.96
C VAL A 61 8.72 -10.85 12.87
N ASP A 62 7.74 -11.74 12.91
CA ASP A 62 7.95 -13.18 12.79
C ASP A 62 8.50 -13.60 11.43
N ARG A 63 8.00 -13.03 10.33
CA ARG A 63 8.55 -13.33 8.99
C ARG A 63 9.97 -12.81 8.82
N VAL A 64 10.26 -11.61 9.30
CA VAL A 64 11.63 -11.05 9.29
C VAL A 64 12.57 -11.95 10.10
N ARG A 65 12.16 -12.36 11.31
CA ARG A 65 12.90 -13.31 12.13
C ARG A 65 13.18 -14.61 11.38
N ASN A 66 12.15 -15.24 10.83
CA ASN A 66 12.27 -16.53 10.15
C ASN A 66 13.20 -16.44 8.94
N ASN A 67 13.11 -15.37 8.15
CA ASN A 67 13.96 -15.15 7.00
C ASN A 67 15.42 -14.83 7.38
N LEU A 68 15.66 -14.15 8.50
CA LEU A 68 17.01 -13.99 9.08
C LEU A 68 17.57 -15.32 9.58
N ASP A 69 16.77 -16.16 10.24
CA ASP A 69 17.17 -17.47 10.75
C ASP A 69 17.54 -18.45 9.62
N LYS A 70 16.76 -18.43 8.52
CA LYS A 70 17.01 -19.20 7.29
C LYS A 70 18.17 -18.64 6.45
N GLY A 71 18.68 -17.45 6.76
CA GLY A 71 19.71 -16.77 5.96
C GLY A 71 19.21 -16.19 4.63
N TYR A 72 17.89 -16.10 4.45
CA TYR A 72 17.26 -15.50 3.27
C TYR A 72 17.39 -13.98 3.25
N ILE A 73 17.47 -13.35 4.43
CA ILE A 73 17.81 -11.94 4.60
C ILE A 73 19.18 -11.84 5.24
N LYS A 74 20.06 -11.02 4.65
CA LYS A 74 21.38 -10.74 5.25
C LYS A 74 21.24 -9.67 6.34
N PRO A 75 21.81 -9.87 7.55
CA PRO A 75 21.73 -8.87 8.63
C PRO A 75 22.26 -7.49 8.23
N ALA A 76 23.28 -7.41 7.38
CA ALA A 76 23.82 -6.14 6.89
C ALA A 76 22.80 -5.35 6.04
N VAL A 77 22.05 -6.03 5.17
CA VAL A 77 20.98 -5.43 4.35
C VAL A 77 19.84 -5.00 5.27
N MET A 78 19.40 -5.88 6.16
CA MET A 78 18.31 -5.57 7.09
C MET A 78 18.65 -4.41 8.03
N LYS A 79 19.91 -4.27 8.45
CA LYS A 79 20.36 -3.16 9.30
C LYS A 79 20.29 -1.81 8.58
N LYS A 80 20.71 -1.77 7.30
CA LYS A 80 20.53 -0.57 6.46
C LYS A 80 19.05 -0.21 6.34
N MET A 81 18.23 -1.21 6.01
CA MET A 81 16.79 -1.04 5.86
C MET A 81 16.12 -0.57 7.15
N ALA A 82 16.45 -1.16 8.29
CA ALA A 82 15.90 -0.77 9.58
C ALA A 82 16.31 0.66 9.98
N LYS A 83 17.52 1.10 9.63
CA LYS A 83 17.96 2.48 9.89
C LYS A 83 17.08 3.50 9.17
N VAL A 84 16.62 3.18 7.97
CA VAL A 84 15.75 4.01 7.14
C VAL A 84 14.28 3.88 7.57
N PHE A 85 13.80 2.65 7.68
CA PHE A 85 12.38 2.34 7.87
C PHE A 85 11.91 2.43 9.33
N VAL A 86 12.74 2.04 10.32
CA VAL A 86 12.39 1.97 11.76
C VAL A 86 12.74 3.28 12.49
N GLY A 87 13.01 4.34 11.73
CA GLY A 87 13.19 5.71 12.24
C GLY A 87 11.91 6.29 12.88
N ASP A 88 11.96 7.57 13.23
CA ASP A 88 10.91 8.24 14.00
C ASP A 88 9.53 8.24 13.28
N SER A 89 9.51 8.01 11.96
CA SER A 89 8.31 7.98 11.11
C SER A 89 7.46 6.70 11.24
N TYR A 90 8.00 5.58 11.74
CA TYR A 90 7.30 4.28 11.82
C TYR A 90 7.36 3.61 13.19
N SER A 91 7.90 4.30 14.20
CA SER A 91 7.73 3.86 15.59
C SER A 91 6.23 3.84 15.94
N PRO A 92 5.73 2.81 16.68
CA PRO A 92 4.36 2.79 17.20
C PRO A 92 4.01 4.06 18.01
N ASP A 93 5.01 4.69 18.64
CA ASP A 93 4.86 5.91 19.41
C ASP A 93 4.82 7.21 18.56
N ARG A 94 4.87 7.13 17.22
CA ARG A 94 4.90 8.31 16.31
C ARG A 94 3.72 9.27 16.51
N HIS A 95 2.57 8.76 16.95
CA HIS A 95 1.38 9.56 17.22
C HIS A 95 1.56 10.50 18.44
N LYS A 96 2.61 10.30 19.26
CA LYS A 96 2.85 11.04 20.50
C LYS A 96 3.76 12.25 20.36
N LYS A 97 4.48 12.40 19.24
CA LYS A 97 5.27 13.59 18.91
C LYS A 97 5.43 13.69 17.40
N LEU A 98 4.92 14.78 16.84
CA LEU A 98 5.06 15.07 15.41
C LEU A 98 6.32 15.90 15.17
N SER A 99 6.83 15.85 13.94
CA SER A 99 7.95 16.71 13.54
C SER A 99 7.47 18.15 13.38
N PRO A 100 8.36 19.15 13.55
CA PRO A 100 8.02 20.55 13.32
C PRO A 100 7.43 20.82 11.93
N VAL A 101 7.86 20.07 10.91
CA VAL A 101 7.30 20.13 9.55
C VAL A 101 5.81 19.78 9.55
N LYS A 102 5.43 18.67 10.21
CA LYS A 102 4.03 18.23 10.28
C LYS A 102 3.17 19.16 11.14
N GLU A 103 3.72 19.72 12.20
CA GLU A 103 3.04 20.73 13.03
C GLU A 103 2.78 22.01 12.23
N ALA A 104 3.79 22.54 11.53
CA ALA A 104 3.67 23.71 10.68
C ALA A 104 2.67 23.50 9.53
N TYR A 105 2.69 22.31 8.91
CA TYR A 105 1.72 21.96 7.87
C TYR A 105 0.28 21.99 8.40
N LYS A 106 0.04 21.43 9.60
CA LYS A 106 -1.29 21.48 10.24
C LYS A 106 -1.71 22.90 10.59
N GLU A 107 -0.81 23.73 11.11
CA GLU A 107 -1.11 25.13 11.39
C GLU A 107 -1.52 25.88 10.11
N LYS A 108 -0.81 25.63 9.01
CA LYS A 108 -1.07 26.26 7.71
C LYS A 108 -2.35 25.77 7.02
N HIS A 109 -2.66 24.47 7.10
CA HIS A 109 -3.70 23.85 6.28
C HIS A 109 -4.89 23.28 7.06
N GLY A 110 -4.83 23.20 8.40
CA GLY A 110 -5.88 22.64 9.25
C GLY A 110 -5.94 21.11 9.29
N ASP A 111 -5.10 20.42 8.53
CA ASP A 111 -4.95 18.96 8.46
C ASP A 111 -3.47 18.59 8.46
N TYR A 112 -3.11 17.36 8.87
CA TYR A 112 -1.74 16.88 8.72
C TYR A 112 -1.43 16.41 7.29
N PRO A 113 -0.15 16.41 6.87
CA PRO A 113 0.23 15.98 5.52
C PRO A 113 0.10 14.46 5.34
N PRO A 114 0.05 13.94 4.11
CA PRO A 114 0.04 12.50 3.87
C PRO A 114 1.31 11.83 4.41
N GLN A 115 1.22 10.54 4.72
CA GLN A 115 2.36 9.78 5.21
C GLN A 115 3.32 9.39 4.09
N PHE A 116 2.80 9.13 2.89
CA PHE A 116 3.58 8.77 1.72
C PHE A 116 2.85 9.18 0.44
N LEU A 117 3.53 9.04 -0.70
CA LEU A 117 2.90 9.12 -2.02
C LEU A 117 3.25 7.89 -2.85
N VAL A 118 2.43 7.64 -3.86
CA VAL A 118 2.71 6.66 -4.91
C VAL A 118 3.14 7.43 -6.15
N LEU A 119 4.29 7.10 -6.71
CA LEU A 119 4.82 7.70 -7.94
C LEU A 119 4.97 6.63 -9.02
N SER A 120 4.39 6.91 -10.19
CA SER A 120 4.58 6.14 -11.41
C SER A 120 5.36 6.96 -12.43
N PRO A 121 6.70 6.93 -12.44
CA PRO A 121 7.49 7.87 -13.23
C PRO A 121 7.46 7.57 -14.74
N GLY A 122 7.08 6.36 -15.15
CA GLY A 122 6.92 5.99 -16.56
C GLY A 122 5.77 4.99 -16.78
N LYS A 123 5.15 5.01 -17.95
CA LYS A 123 4.07 4.08 -18.34
C LYS A 123 4.58 2.83 -19.06
N GLY A 124 5.80 2.86 -19.61
CA GLY A 124 6.37 1.77 -20.40
C GLY A 124 6.55 0.47 -19.60
N CYS A 125 6.14 -0.66 -20.17
CA CYS A 125 6.25 -1.99 -19.53
C CYS A 125 6.62 -3.08 -20.54
N ASN A 126 7.47 -4.02 -20.17
CA ASN A 126 7.88 -5.12 -21.04
C ASN A 126 6.88 -6.28 -21.08
N LEU A 127 5.73 -6.15 -20.41
CA LEU A 127 4.61 -7.08 -20.45
C LEU A 127 3.33 -6.35 -20.88
N LYS A 128 2.34 -7.12 -21.35
CA LYS A 128 1.03 -6.62 -21.77
C LYS A 128 -0.10 -7.38 -21.06
N CYS A 129 -0.15 -7.26 -19.74
CA CYS A 129 -1.06 -8.05 -18.91
C CYS A 129 -2.54 -7.75 -19.21
N THR A 130 -3.37 -8.80 -19.15
CA THR A 130 -4.84 -8.70 -19.14
C THR A 130 -5.30 -7.99 -17.86
N GLY A 131 -6.25 -7.05 -17.99
CA GLY A 131 -6.76 -6.27 -16.86
C GLY A 131 -5.71 -5.40 -16.17
N CYS A 132 -4.78 -4.82 -16.94
CA CYS A 132 -3.78 -3.89 -16.41
C CYS A 132 -4.41 -2.52 -16.15
N TYR A 133 -4.39 -2.06 -14.90
CA TYR A 133 -4.93 -0.75 -14.51
C TYR A 133 -4.24 0.41 -15.25
N ALA A 134 -2.93 0.31 -15.48
CA ALA A 134 -2.13 1.35 -16.11
C ALA A 134 -2.21 1.36 -17.64
N SER A 135 -2.87 0.37 -18.25
CA SER A 135 -2.86 0.16 -19.70
C SER A 135 -1.44 0.21 -20.33
N ALA A 136 -0.43 -0.24 -19.57
CA ALA A 136 0.98 -0.18 -19.96
C ALA A 136 1.34 -1.18 -21.09
N ASP A 137 2.34 -0.83 -21.90
CA ASP A 137 2.93 -1.62 -22.99
C ASP A 137 4.37 -1.13 -23.25
N SER A 138 5.14 -1.90 -24.00
CA SER A 138 6.52 -1.67 -24.40
C SER A 138 6.66 -0.53 -25.41
N ALA A 139 5.63 -0.28 -26.22
CA ALA A 139 5.61 0.79 -27.22
C ALA A 139 5.31 2.18 -26.63
N ILE A 140 4.89 2.24 -25.36
CA ILE A 140 4.47 3.46 -24.68
C ILE A 140 5.70 4.20 -24.14
N ALA A 141 5.76 5.50 -24.41
CA ALA A 141 6.93 6.35 -24.12
C ALA A 141 6.68 7.39 -23.03
N GLU A 142 5.42 7.54 -22.59
CA GLU A 142 4.97 8.49 -21.59
C GLU A 142 5.73 8.27 -20.28
N LYS A 143 6.35 9.36 -19.83
CA LYS A 143 7.15 9.41 -18.61
C LYS A 143 7.30 10.85 -18.13
N LEU A 144 7.56 10.99 -16.85
CA LEU A 144 8.12 12.20 -16.26
C LEU A 144 9.61 12.26 -16.59
N ASP A 145 10.12 13.46 -16.86
CA ASP A 145 11.56 13.68 -16.85
C ASP A 145 12.14 13.43 -15.45
N PHE A 146 13.45 13.22 -15.38
CA PHE A 146 14.10 12.85 -14.13
C PHE A 146 13.99 13.95 -13.09
N GLU A 147 14.15 15.22 -13.49
CA GLU A 147 14.09 16.35 -12.56
C GLU A 147 12.69 16.57 -11.99
N THR A 148 11.62 16.38 -12.77
CA THR A 148 10.25 16.40 -12.26
C THR A 148 10.05 15.29 -11.23
N SER A 149 10.49 14.07 -11.53
CA SER A 149 10.38 12.92 -10.61
C SER A 149 11.18 13.17 -9.32
N ARG A 150 12.42 13.66 -9.46
CA ARG A 150 13.31 14.04 -8.36
C ARG A 150 12.70 15.13 -7.48
N ARG A 151 12.09 16.16 -8.08
CA ARG A 151 11.41 17.23 -7.33
C ARG A 151 10.19 16.72 -6.57
N ILE A 152 9.41 15.79 -7.13
CA ILE A 152 8.30 15.14 -6.42
C ILE A 152 8.80 14.40 -5.18
N VAL A 153 9.86 13.59 -5.32
CA VAL A 153 10.44 12.84 -4.19
C VAL A 153 10.96 13.80 -3.12
N ARG A 154 11.64 14.88 -3.54
CA ARG A 154 12.14 15.94 -2.66
C ARG A 154 11.01 16.66 -1.92
N GLU A 155 9.94 17.06 -2.59
CA GLU A 155 8.81 17.72 -1.93
C GLU A 155 8.10 16.79 -0.94
N ALA A 156 7.99 15.48 -1.24
CA ALA A 156 7.49 14.51 -0.27
C ALA A 156 8.39 14.38 0.97
N HIS A 157 9.70 14.34 0.75
CA HIS A 157 10.70 14.27 1.80
C HIS A 157 10.69 15.51 2.69
N ASP A 158 10.73 16.70 2.07
CA ASP A 158 10.95 17.98 2.75
C ASP A 158 9.65 18.61 3.28
N LEU A 159 8.58 18.62 2.48
CA LEU A 159 7.33 19.31 2.82
C LEU A 159 6.39 18.46 3.68
N PHE A 160 6.41 17.14 3.49
CA PHE A 160 5.55 16.22 4.24
C PHE A 160 6.28 15.46 5.34
N ASP A 161 7.60 15.61 5.42
CA ASP A 161 8.47 14.81 6.29
C ASP A 161 8.21 13.29 6.08
N SER A 162 8.01 12.92 4.82
CA SER A 162 7.80 11.53 4.44
C SER A 162 9.15 10.82 4.31
N ARG A 163 9.24 9.62 4.87
CA ARG A 163 10.40 8.72 4.75
C ARG A 163 10.04 7.39 4.10
N PHE A 164 8.90 7.35 3.42
CA PHE A 164 8.41 6.20 2.70
C PHE A 164 7.76 6.64 1.40
N MET A 165 8.06 5.93 0.33
CA MET A 165 7.42 6.13 -0.94
C MET A 165 7.14 4.80 -1.62
N VAL A 166 6.07 4.76 -2.38
CA VAL A 166 5.75 3.62 -3.23
C VAL A 166 6.02 4.00 -4.67
N ILE A 167 6.78 3.17 -5.38
CA ILE A 167 7.01 3.31 -6.81
C ILE A 167 6.19 2.26 -7.55
N SER A 168 5.46 2.71 -8.56
CA SER A 168 4.70 1.86 -9.49
C SER A 168 4.91 2.36 -10.93
N GLY A 169 4.00 2.03 -11.83
CA GLY A 169 3.92 2.63 -13.16
C GLY A 169 4.79 1.96 -14.20
N GLY A 170 4.14 1.53 -15.28
CA GLY A 170 4.73 0.59 -16.20
C GLY A 170 5.47 -0.52 -15.47
N GLU A 171 6.69 -0.81 -15.91
CA GLU A 171 7.69 -1.50 -15.11
C GLU A 171 8.71 -0.47 -14.58
N PRO A 172 8.80 -0.20 -13.26
CA PRO A 172 9.69 0.83 -12.72
C PRO A 172 11.15 0.67 -13.12
N PHE A 173 11.64 -0.57 -13.24
CA PHE A 173 13.03 -0.82 -13.65
C PHE A 173 13.30 -0.58 -15.14
N MET A 174 12.27 -0.31 -15.95
CA MET A 174 12.42 0.22 -17.32
C MET A 174 12.57 1.74 -17.37
N TYR A 175 12.23 2.47 -16.30
CA TYR A 175 12.27 3.92 -16.28
C TYR A 175 13.68 4.46 -16.57
N LYS A 176 13.78 5.30 -17.61
CA LYS A 176 14.97 6.06 -17.97
C LYS A 176 14.58 7.45 -18.47
N SER A 177 15.19 8.48 -17.91
CA SER A 177 15.12 9.85 -18.42
C SER A 177 16.43 10.57 -18.15
N ASP A 178 16.88 11.42 -19.07
CA ASP A 178 18.03 12.31 -18.84
C ASP A 178 19.32 11.57 -18.44
N GLY A 179 19.48 10.34 -18.96
CA GLY A 179 20.61 9.46 -18.63
C GLY A 179 20.54 8.82 -17.23
N LYS A 180 19.44 9.01 -16.52
CA LYS A 180 19.18 8.53 -15.15
C LYS A 180 18.10 7.46 -15.12
N THR A 181 18.08 6.70 -14.04
CA THR A 181 17.16 5.59 -13.78
C THR A 181 16.45 5.77 -12.45
N ILE A 182 15.51 4.89 -12.13
CA ILE A 182 14.88 4.87 -10.80
C ILE A 182 15.88 4.59 -9.67
N LEU A 183 16.99 3.90 -9.96
CA LEU A 183 18.03 3.60 -8.96
C LEU A 183 18.77 4.86 -8.51
N ASP A 184 18.91 5.86 -9.39
CA ASP A 184 19.51 7.15 -9.05
C ASP A 184 18.67 7.90 -8.02
N LEU A 185 17.33 7.79 -8.08
CA LEU A 185 16.44 8.35 -7.06
C LEU A 185 16.63 7.63 -5.71
N PHE A 186 16.74 6.30 -5.72
CA PHE A 186 16.96 5.53 -4.49
C PHE A 186 18.30 5.84 -3.82
N GLU A 187 19.33 6.14 -4.63
CA GLU A 187 20.66 6.52 -4.15
C GLU A 187 20.69 7.95 -3.59
N GLU A 188 20.03 8.90 -4.26
CA GLU A 188 19.93 10.30 -3.80
C GLU A 188 19.15 10.41 -2.48
N PHE A 189 18.02 9.71 -2.38
CA PHE A 189 17.13 9.73 -1.21
C PHE A 189 17.34 8.48 -0.34
N ASN A 190 18.60 8.20 0.01
CA ASN A 190 18.99 6.98 0.74
C ASN A 190 18.49 6.90 2.21
N ASP A 191 17.88 7.97 2.72
CA ASP A 191 17.19 8.03 4.00
C ASP A 191 15.66 7.89 3.88
N MET A 192 15.15 7.66 2.67
CA MET A 192 13.78 7.22 2.40
C MET A 192 13.72 5.74 2.08
N PHE A 193 12.66 5.07 2.52
CA PHE A 193 12.34 3.70 2.17
C PHE A 193 11.44 3.64 0.93
N PHE A 194 11.75 2.76 -0.02
CA PHE A 194 11.00 2.59 -1.25
C PHE A 194 10.40 1.18 -1.35
N LEU A 195 9.08 1.10 -1.46
CA LEU A 195 8.37 -0.11 -1.90
C LEU A 195 8.18 -0.03 -3.42
N VAL A 196 8.63 -1.02 -4.18
CA VAL A 196 8.57 -1.00 -5.64
C VAL A 196 7.70 -2.14 -6.15
N TYR A 197 6.55 -1.81 -6.76
CA TYR A 197 5.77 -2.81 -7.49
C TYR A 197 6.44 -3.11 -8.83
N THR A 198 6.81 -4.37 -9.05
CA THR A 198 7.51 -4.82 -10.26
C THR A 198 6.92 -6.13 -10.77
N ASN A 199 6.97 -6.36 -12.08
CA ASN A 199 6.67 -7.65 -12.68
C ASN A 199 7.78 -8.69 -12.47
N GLY A 200 8.95 -8.25 -11.95
CA GLY A 200 10.07 -9.10 -11.57
C GLY A 200 10.97 -9.57 -12.71
N THR A 201 10.58 -9.41 -13.97
CA THR A 201 11.33 -9.93 -15.12
C THR A 201 12.72 -9.30 -15.31
N MET A 202 12.94 -8.10 -14.77
CA MET A 202 14.23 -7.39 -14.82
C MET A 202 15.12 -7.64 -13.60
N LEU A 203 14.65 -8.33 -12.57
CA LEU A 203 15.37 -8.62 -11.33
C LEU A 203 16.40 -9.75 -11.51
N ASN A 204 17.44 -9.46 -12.28
CA ASN A 204 18.64 -10.30 -12.37
C ASN A 204 19.55 -10.15 -11.14
N GLU A 205 20.61 -10.95 -11.10
CA GLU A 205 21.58 -10.97 -9.99
C GLU A 205 22.23 -9.59 -9.76
N LYS A 206 22.66 -8.90 -10.84
CA LYS A 206 23.25 -7.56 -10.75
C LYS A 206 22.30 -6.54 -10.13
N LEU A 207 21.02 -6.56 -10.52
CA LEU A 207 20.03 -5.65 -9.94
C LEU A 207 19.75 -6.02 -8.48
N ALA A 208 19.64 -7.30 -8.14
CA ALA A 208 19.48 -7.75 -6.76
C ALA A 208 20.65 -7.30 -5.85
N ASP A 209 21.90 -7.40 -6.34
CA ASP A 209 23.08 -6.92 -5.63
C ASP A 209 23.07 -5.40 -5.45
N LYS A 210 22.66 -4.63 -6.47
CA LYS A 210 22.52 -3.18 -6.34
C LYS A 210 21.45 -2.80 -5.32
N LEU A 211 20.33 -3.52 -5.27
CA LEU A 211 19.30 -3.30 -4.24
C LEU A 211 19.81 -3.63 -2.83
N ALA A 212 20.64 -4.67 -2.68
CA ALA A 212 21.31 -4.99 -1.42
C ALA A 212 22.31 -3.90 -0.98
N GLU A 213 23.03 -3.30 -1.94
CA GLU A 213 23.94 -2.18 -1.71
C GLU A 213 23.17 -0.96 -1.20
N LEU A 214 22.11 -0.56 -1.90
CA LEU A 214 21.24 0.56 -1.55
C LEU A 214 20.60 0.37 -0.17
N GLY A 215 20.01 -0.82 0.06
CA GLY A 215 19.48 -1.21 1.37
C GLY A 215 18.23 -0.44 1.83
N ASN A 216 17.65 0.39 0.98
CA ASN A 216 16.44 1.19 1.25
C ASN A 216 15.27 0.85 0.33
N VAL A 217 15.33 -0.28 -0.40
CA VAL A 217 14.32 -0.67 -1.38
C VAL A 217 13.83 -2.09 -1.10
N THR A 218 12.53 -2.33 -1.20
CA THR A 218 11.96 -3.68 -1.27
C THR A 218 11.07 -3.85 -2.50
N PRO A 219 11.31 -4.87 -3.32
CA PRO A 219 10.41 -5.22 -4.41
C PRO A 219 9.16 -5.96 -3.89
N ALA A 220 7.98 -5.55 -4.35
CA ALA A 220 6.75 -6.34 -4.30
C ALA A 220 6.51 -6.95 -5.69
N ILE A 221 6.88 -8.22 -5.83
CA ILE A 221 6.86 -8.91 -7.13
C ILE A 221 5.45 -9.35 -7.45
N SER A 222 4.96 -8.97 -8.62
CA SER A 222 3.61 -9.31 -9.01
C SER A 222 3.46 -10.77 -9.44
N VAL A 223 2.54 -11.51 -8.82
CA VAL A 223 2.23 -12.93 -9.09
C VAL A 223 0.72 -13.14 -8.92
N GLU A 224 0.07 -13.91 -9.79
CA GLU A 224 -1.41 -14.01 -9.83
C GLU A 224 -1.94 -15.32 -9.25
N GLY A 225 -1.05 -16.21 -8.85
CA GLY A 225 -1.33 -17.56 -8.41
C GLY A 225 -0.18 -18.50 -8.76
N TRP A 226 -0.50 -19.74 -9.08
CA TRP A 226 0.44 -20.71 -9.62
C TRP A 226 0.84 -20.36 -11.07
N GLU A 227 1.62 -21.23 -11.71
CA GLU A 227 2.12 -21.01 -13.08
C GLU A 227 0.97 -20.71 -14.05
N GLN A 228 -0.13 -21.46 -13.98
CA GLN A 228 -1.27 -21.27 -14.85
C GLN A 228 -1.86 -19.86 -14.73
N GLN A 229 -2.28 -19.43 -13.53
CA GLN A 229 -2.95 -18.14 -13.33
C GLN A 229 -2.01 -16.97 -13.67
N THR A 230 -0.72 -17.11 -13.32
CA THR A 230 0.28 -16.08 -13.59
C THR A 230 0.54 -15.94 -15.09
N ASP A 231 0.76 -17.05 -15.79
CA ASP A 231 1.09 -17.02 -17.21
C ASP A 231 -0.12 -16.65 -18.08
N GLU A 232 -1.34 -17.08 -17.72
CA GLU A 232 -2.58 -16.69 -18.41
C GLU A 232 -2.78 -15.18 -18.41
N ARG A 233 -2.48 -14.51 -17.30
CA ARG A 233 -2.68 -13.06 -17.18
C ARG A 233 -1.47 -12.24 -17.66
N ARG A 234 -0.25 -12.69 -17.37
CA ARG A 234 0.98 -11.89 -17.52
C ARG A 234 1.82 -12.29 -18.72
N GLY A 235 1.55 -13.44 -19.32
CA GLY A 235 2.28 -13.99 -20.47
C GLY A 235 3.03 -15.28 -20.11
N LYS A 236 3.14 -16.17 -21.10
CA LYS A 236 3.77 -17.48 -20.95
C LYS A 236 5.22 -17.37 -20.46
N GLY A 237 5.56 -18.15 -19.43
CA GLY A 237 6.89 -18.24 -18.83
C GLY A 237 7.19 -17.17 -17.77
N VAL A 238 6.28 -16.22 -17.52
CA VAL A 238 6.48 -15.15 -16.54
C VAL A 238 6.59 -15.70 -15.12
N TYR A 239 5.82 -16.74 -14.77
CA TYR A 239 5.93 -17.38 -13.45
C TYR A 239 7.35 -17.89 -13.15
N LYS A 240 8.02 -18.49 -14.14
CA LYS A 240 9.40 -18.97 -14.00
C LYS A 240 10.39 -17.82 -13.83
N MET A 241 10.17 -16.70 -14.54
CA MET A 241 10.98 -15.49 -14.36
C MET A 241 10.81 -14.91 -12.96
N ILE A 242 9.58 -14.90 -12.42
CA ILE A 242 9.28 -14.47 -11.05
C ILE A 242 10.01 -15.34 -10.03
N LEU A 243 9.96 -16.67 -10.15
CA LEU A 243 10.70 -17.56 -9.25
C LEU A 243 12.22 -17.32 -9.30
N LYS A 244 12.77 -17.05 -10.49
CA LYS A 244 14.18 -16.69 -10.65
C LYS A 244 14.51 -15.36 -9.98
N ALA A 245 13.66 -14.34 -10.13
CA ALA A 245 13.81 -13.05 -9.47
C ALA A 245 13.83 -13.16 -7.94
N MET A 246 12.89 -13.93 -7.37
CA MET A 246 12.84 -14.22 -5.93
C MET A 246 14.12 -14.91 -5.45
N SER A 247 14.62 -15.88 -6.23
CA SER A 247 15.89 -16.53 -5.91
C SER A 247 17.07 -15.56 -5.94
N ASN A 248 17.14 -14.64 -6.90
CA ASN A 248 18.23 -13.66 -6.99
C ASN A 248 18.23 -12.71 -5.79
N LEU A 249 17.05 -12.20 -5.40
CA LEU A 249 16.90 -11.34 -4.22
C LEU A 249 17.28 -12.06 -2.92
N ARG A 250 16.85 -13.32 -2.77
CA ARG A 250 17.23 -14.16 -1.63
C ARG A 250 18.73 -14.40 -1.56
N ASN A 251 19.39 -14.67 -2.68
CA ASN A 251 20.84 -14.85 -2.73
C ASN A 251 21.60 -13.54 -2.38
N ALA A 252 21.07 -12.40 -2.82
CA ALA A 252 21.58 -11.08 -2.46
C ALA A 252 21.30 -10.74 -0.98
N GLY A 253 20.30 -11.38 -0.36
CA GLY A 253 19.88 -11.15 1.02
C GLY A 253 18.89 -10.00 1.18
N VAL A 254 18.21 -9.63 0.09
CA VAL A 254 17.23 -8.53 0.01
C VAL A 254 15.85 -9.05 0.37
N PRO A 255 15.17 -8.47 1.38
CA PRO A 255 13.78 -8.82 1.64
C PRO A 255 12.87 -8.36 0.50
N PHE A 256 11.88 -9.17 0.18
CA PHE A 256 10.90 -8.88 -0.86
C PHE A 256 9.52 -9.38 -0.45
N GLY A 257 8.51 -8.76 -1.05
CA GLY A 257 7.14 -9.20 -0.95
C GLY A 257 6.60 -9.71 -2.29
N ILE A 258 5.35 -10.13 -2.25
CA ILE A 258 4.56 -10.36 -3.45
C ILE A 258 3.39 -9.38 -3.52
N SER A 259 2.95 -9.11 -4.73
CA SER A 259 1.70 -8.41 -4.99
C SER A 259 0.82 -9.29 -5.86
N LEU A 260 -0.44 -9.43 -5.48
CA LEU A 260 -1.40 -10.26 -6.21
C LEU A 260 -2.67 -9.46 -6.44
N THR A 261 -3.29 -9.63 -7.59
CA THR A 261 -4.64 -9.12 -7.82
C THR A 261 -5.63 -10.26 -7.80
N ALA A 262 -6.47 -10.27 -6.77
CA ALA A 262 -7.62 -11.15 -6.66
C ALA A 262 -8.62 -10.83 -7.77
N THR A 263 -9.07 -11.88 -8.42
CA THR A 263 -10.04 -11.90 -9.51
C THR A 263 -11.05 -12.99 -9.23
N ARG A 264 -12.19 -12.95 -9.93
CA ARG A 264 -13.20 -13.99 -9.87
C ARG A 264 -12.63 -15.39 -10.11
N HIS A 265 -11.62 -15.51 -10.97
CA HIS A 265 -11.08 -16.80 -11.43
C HIS A 265 -9.98 -17.36 -10.53
N ASN A 266 -9.26 -16.54 -9.76
CA ASN A 266 -8.26 -17.03 -8.82
C ASN A 266 -8.73 -17.00 -7.36
N ALA A 267 -9.92 -16.45 -7.06
CA ALA A 267 -10.41 -16.30 -5.69
C ALA A 267 -10.45 -17.61 -4.90
N GLU A 268 -10.85 -18.73 -5.49
CA GLU A 268 -10.92 -20.02 -4.75
C GLU A 268 -9.52 -20.55 -4.40
N MET A 269 -8.53 -20.37 -5.28
CA MET A 269 -7.12 -20.68 -4.97
C MET A 269 -6.59 -19.82 -3.81
N LEU A 270 -7.02 -18.56 -3.72
CA LEU A 270 -6.64 -17.67 -2.62
C LEU A 270 -7.25 -18.05 -1.28
N LEU A 271 -8.16 -19.03 -1.23
CA LEU A 271 -8.70 -19.59 0.01
C LEU A 271 -7.90 -20.80 0.52
N GLU A 272 -6.86 -21.22 -0.21
CA GLU A 272 -6.00 -22.35 0.14
C GLU A 272 -4.78 -21.87 0.93
N ASP A 273 -4.54 -22.45 2.10
CA ASP A 273 -3.39 -22.11 2.95
C ASP A 273 -2.07 -22.46 2.27
N GLU A 274 -2.04 -23.54 1.49
CA GLU A 274 -0.86 -24.07 0.82
C GLU A 274 -0.22 -23.04 -0.12
N PHE A 275 -1.04 -22.17 -0.72
CA PHE A 275 -0.56 -21.06 -1.53
C PHE A 275 0.33 -20.13 -0.69
N TYR A 276 -0.16 -19.67 0.46
CA TYR A 276 0.56 -18.74 1.31
C TYR A 276 1.78 -19.41 1.96
N GLU A 277 1.64 -20.64 2.44
CA GLU A 277 2.74 -21.42 3.01
C GLU A 277 3.88 -21.62 2.00
N TYR A 278 3.56 -21.85 0.72
CA TYR A 278 4.58 -21.94 -0.33
C TYR A 278 5.38 -20.63 -0.47
N PHE A 279 4.70 -19.49 -0.62
CA PHE A 279 5.38 -18.22 -0.82
C PHE A 279 6.15 -17.74 0.43
N PHE A 280 5.51 -17.77 1.59
CA PHE A 280 6.13 -17.31 2.84
C PHE A 280 7.19 -18.28 3.36
N ASP A 281 6.89 -19.57 3.46
CA ASP A 281 7.79 -20.52 4.14
C ASP A 281 8.83 -21.14 3.22
N LYS A 282 8.48 -21.44 1.96
CA LYS A 282 9.44 -22.02 1.00
C LYS A 282 10.25 -20.96 0.27
N LEU A 283 9.57 -19.95 -0.30
CA LEU A 283 10.25 -18.94 -1.12
C LEU A 283 10.87 -17.80 -0.32
N GLY A 284 10.42 -17.57 0.91
CA GLY A 284 10.98 -16.53 1.78
C GLY A 284 10.38 -15.14 1.55
N VAL A 285 9.16 -15.08 1.03
CA VAL A 285 8.38 -13.83 0.96
C VAL A 285 8.24 -13.25 2.36
N SER A 286 8.43 -11.94 2.49
CA SER A 286 8.39 -11.22 3.77
C SER A 286 7.05 -10.55 4.04
N TYR A 287 6.28 -10.21 3.00
CA TYR A 287 4.95 -9.62 3.08
C TYR A 287 4.19 -9.82 1.76
N MET A 288 2.87 -9.69 1.81
CA MET A 288 2.02 -9.76 0.62
C MET A 288 1.05 -8.58 0.56
N TRP A 289 0.94 -7.98 -0.62
CA TRP A 289 -0.11 -7.03 -0.96
C TRP A 289 -1.14 -7.71 -1.84
N GLN A 290 -2.37 -7.84 -1.34
CA GLN A 290 -3.50 -8.29 -2.12
C GLN A 290 -4.32 -7.09 -2.58
N PHE A 291 -4.49 -6.96 -3.88
CA PHE A 291 -5.43 -6.05 -4.50
C PHE A 291 -6.60 -6.85 -5.05
N GLN A 292 -7.68 -6.17 -5.39
CA GLN A 292 -8.82 -6.73 -6.08
C GLN A 292 -8.93 -5.99 -7.41
N LEU A 293 -9.29 -6.70 -8.47
CA LEU A 293 -9.38 -6.07 -9.78
C LEU A 293 -10.40 -4.92 -9.76
N MET A 294 -9.95 -3.74 -10.15
CA MET A 294 -10.81 -2.61 -10.46
C MET A 294 -11.02 -2.51 -11.98
N PRO A 295 -12.24 -2.23 -12.45
CA PRO A 295 -12.57 -2.13 -13.87
C PRO A 295 -12.11 -0.79 -14.49
N ILE A 296 -10.81 -0.50 -14.37
CA ILE A 296 -10.14 0.71 -14.88
C ILE A 296 -8.98 0.33 -15.81
N GLY A 297 -8.57 1.24 -16.69
CA GLY A 297 -7.62 0.92 -17.77
C GLY A 297 -8.11 -0.28 -18.58
N ARG A 298 -7.23 -1.23 -18.92
CA ARG A 298 -7.63 -2.50 -19.57
C ARG A 298 -8.52 -3.40 -18.70
N GLY A 299 -8.70 -3.07 -17.41
CA GLY A 299 -9.64 -3.75 -16.53
C GLY A 299 -11.10 -3.53 -16.92
N LYS A 300 -11.42 -2.40 -17.57
CA LYS A 300 -12.78 -2.06 -18.00
C LYS A 300 -13.36 -3.07 -19.00
N ASP A 301 -12.50 -3.71 -19.80
CA ASP A 301 -12.92 -4.68 -20.82
C ASP A 301 -13.10 -6.09 -20.24
N VAL A 302 -12.79 -6.27 -18.95
CA VAL A 302 -12.80 -7.56 -18.24
C VAL A 302 -13.48 -7.43 -16.87
N VAL A 303 -14.60 -6.71 -16.81
CA VAL A 303 -15.41 -6.56 -15.58
C VAL A 303 -15.79 -7.91 -14.95
N ASP A 304 -15.88 -8.96 -15.74
CA ASP A 304 -16.15 -10.32 -15.26
C ASP A 304 -15.02 -10.95 -14.43
N LEU A 305 -13.84 -10.34 -14.43
CA LEU A 305 -12.76 -10.72 -13.53
C LEU A 305 -12.89 -10.07 -12.15
N MET A 306 -13.82 -9.13 -11.92
CA MET A 306 -14.03 -8.57 -10.59
C MET A 306 -14.52 -9.65 -9.61
N VAL A 307 -13.88 -9.70 -8.43
CA VAL A 307 -14.33 -10.56 -7.33
C VAL A 307 -15.74 -10.19 -6.93
N THR A 308 -16.62 -11.18 -6.78
CA THR A 308 -18.00 -10.92 -6.34
C THR A 308 -18.04 -10.46 -4.87
N PRO A 309 -19.14 -9.84 -4.39
CA PRO A 309 -19.28 -9.51 -2.98
C PRO A 309 -19.12 -10.74 -2.05
N GLU A 310 -19.64 -11.91 -2.44
CA GLU A 310 -19.47 -13.15 -1.67
C GLU A 310 -18.00 -13.59 -1.61
N GLN A 311 -17.30 -13.57 -2.75
CA GLN A 311 -15.88 -13.89 -2.80
C GLN A 311 -15.08 -12.91 -1.94
N ARG A 312 -15.42 -11.61 -1.97
CA ARG A 312 -14.78 -10.60 -1.13
C ARG A 312 -14.93 -10.93 0.36
N VAL A 313 -16.11 -11.36 0.80
CA VAL A 313 -16.34 -11.78 2.20
C VAL A 313 -15.57 -13.06 2.55
N LYS A 314 -15.50 -14.05 1.64
CA LYS A 314 -14.66 -15.24 1.84
C LYS A 314 -13.17 -14.85 1.99
N LEU A 315 -12.67 -13.99 1.10
CA LEU A 315 -11.30 -13.48 1.14
C LEU A 315 -11.01 -12.68 2.41
N TYR A 316 -11.97 -11.92 2.92
CA TYR A 316 -11.84 -11.25 4.23
C TYR A 316 -11.67 -12.26 5.36
N LYS A 317 -12.51 -13.31 5.41
CA LYS A 317 -12.39 -14.37 6.44
C LYS A 317 -11.04 -15.09 6.34
N GLN A 318 -10.59 -15.36 5.12
CA GLN A 318 -9.28 -15.96 4.89
C GLN A 318 -8.16 -15.01 5.32
N TRP A 319 -8.25 -13.72 5.03
CA TRP A 319 -7.27 -12.73 5.50
C TRP A 319 -7.16 -12.70 7.03
N VAL A 320 -8.29 -12.73 7.74
CA VAL A 320 -8.32 -12.85 9.21
C VAL A 320 -7.58 -14.12 9.67
N HIS A 321 -7.92 -15.28 9.10
CA HIS A 321 -7.28 -16.56 9.41
C HIS A 321 -5.76 -16.53 9.18
N LEU A 322 -5.32 -15.99 8.03
CA LEU A 322 -3.91 -15.94 7.67
C LEU A 322 -3.09 -15.03 8.60
N MET A 323 -3.68 -13.94 9.09
CA MET A 323 -3.02 -13.07 10.04
C MET A 323 -3.03 -13.62 11.47
N GLU A 324 -4.21 -14.00 11.98
CA GLU A 324 -4.41 -14.38 13.39
C GLU A 324 -3.87 -15.78 13.69
N ASP A 325 -4.09 -16.76 12.80
CA ASP A 325 -3.73 -18.16 13.05
C ASP A 325 -2.37 -18.50 12.42
N LYS A 326 -2.15 -18.13 11.15
CA LYS A 326 -0.93 -18.49 10.40
C LYS A 326 0.22 -17.51 10.57
N HIS A 327 -0.03 -16.31 11.10
CA HIS A 327 0.96 -15.25 11.26
C HIS A 327 1.67 -14.88 9.94
N PHE A 328 0.89 -14.74 8.86
CA PHE A 328 1.35 -14.23 7.58
C PHE A 328 0.98 -12.74 7.41
N PRO A 329 1.97 -11.85 7.13
CA PRO A 329 1.74 -10.42 6.98
C PRO A 329 1.18 -10.11 5.59
N ILE A 330 -0.15 -10.07 5.53
CA ILE A 330 -0.92 -9.81 4.32
C ILE A 330 -1.73 -8.54 4.52
N ALA A 331 -1.60 -7.60 3.60
CA ALA A 331 -2.46 -6.43 3.52
C ALA A 331 -3.34 -6.56 2.27
N ASP A 332 -4.64 -6.76 2.47
CA ASP A 332 -5.66 -6.67 1.41
C ASP A 332 -6.17 -5.24 1.32
N PHE A 333 -5.88 -4.57 0.21
CA PHE A 333 -6.14 -3.14 0.05
C PHE A 333 -7.61 -2.71 0.31
N TRP A 334 -8.58 -3.63 0.23
CA TRP A 334 -9.97 -3.38 0.61
C TRP A 334 -10.38 -4.09 1.90
N ASN A 335 -10.07 -5.38 2.06
CA ASN A 335 -10.55 -6.14 3.21
C ASN A 335 -9.79 -5.87 4.51
N SER A 336 -8.57 -5.30 4.43
CA SER A 336 -7.74 -4.99 5.59
C SER A 336 -7.84 -3.52 6.04
N ALA A 337 -8.97 -2.85 5.78
CA ALA A 337 -9.11 -1.43 6.11
C ALA A 337 -9.04 -1.13 7.62
N SER A 338 -9.31 -2.11 8.47
CA SER A 338 -9.11 -2.03 9.93
C SER A 338 -7.64 -1.79 10.31
N LEU A 339 -6.67 -2.14 9.45
CA LEU A 339 -5.26 -1.82 9.64
C LEU A 339 -4.97 -0.31 9.55
N SER A 340 -5.88 0.47 8.99
CA SER A 340 -5.66 1.89 8.65
C SER A 340 -6.85 2.81 8.99
N SER A 341 -7.89 2.26 9.61
CA SER A 341 -9.16 2.93 9.89
C SER A 341 -9.83 3.50 8.65
N GLY A 342 -10.02 2.63 7.65
CA GLY A 342 -10.72 2.95 6.40
C GLY A 342 -9.80 3.38 5.26
N CYS A 343 -10.37 3.90 4.17
CA CYS A 343 -9.62 4.26 2.96
C CYS A 343 -8.47 5.24 3.25
N ILE A 344 -7.28 4.98 2.71
CA ILE A 344 -6.06 5.78 2.89
C ILE A 344 -5.77 6.79 1.75
N ALA A 345 -6.73 7.04 0.86
CA ALA A 345 -6.58 7.96 -0.27
C ALA A 345 -6.69 9.45 0.12
N TYR A 346 -6.70 10.34 -0.88
CA TYR A 346 -6.98 11.79 -0.77
C TYR A 346 -5.96 12.58 0.06
N GLY A 347 -4.75 12.04 0.20
CA GLY A 347 -3.66 12.67 0.93
C GLY A 347 -4.02 12.96 2.39
N ARG A 348 -4.89 12.15 3.01
CA ARG A 348 -5.24 12.31 4.43
C ARG A 348 -4.05 11.99 5.33
N TRP A 349 -4.18 12.35 6.61
CA TRP A 349 -3.25 11.91 7.63
C TRP A 349 -3.13 10.38 7.67
N ASN A 350 -1.90 9.87 7.73
CA ASN A 350 -1.56 8.44 7.57
C ASN A 350 -2.01 7.81 6.25
N GLY A 351 -2.37 8.62 5.26
CA GLY A 351 -2.77 8.20 3.92
C GLY A 351 -1.74 8.55 2.86
N TYR A 352 -2.19 8.49 1.61
CA TYR A 352 -1.39 8.75 0.42
C TYR A 352 -2.19 9.40 -0.70
N PHE A 353 -1.48 9.77 -1.76
CA PHE A 353 -2.03 10.15 -3.06
C PHE A 353 -1.09 9.69 -4.18
N TYR A 354 -1.56 9.75 -5.42
CA TYR A 354 -0.90 9.15 -6.58
C TYR A 354 -0.51 10.21 -7.63
N ILE A 355 0.65 10.03 -8.25
CA ILE A 355 1.09 10.80 -9.42
C ILE A 355 1.52 9.85 -10.54
N ASP A 356 0.91 10.00 -11.72
CA ASP A 356 1.22 9.20 -12.89
C ASP A 356 2.37 9.79 -13.74
N TRP A 357 2.75 9.04 -14.77
CA TRP A 357 3.78 9.37 -15.77
C TRP A 357 3.47 10.63 -16.59
N ASN A 358 2.22 11.09 -16.61
CA ASN A 358 1.79 12.33 -17.25
C ASN A 358 1.89 13.53 -16.29
N GLY A 359 2.04 13.26 -14.99
CA GLY A 359 2.07 14.24 -13.92
C GLY A 359 0.70 14.52 -13.30
N ASN A 360 -0.32 13.73 -13.61
CA ASN A 360 -1.66 13.89 -13.08
C ASN A 360 -1.68 13.51 -11.60
N ILE A 361 -2.24 14.39 -10.75
CA ILE A 361 -2.29 14.20 -9.30
C ILE A 361 -3.67 13.65 -8.92
N MET A 362 -3.71 12.39 -8.51
CA MET A 362 -4.92 11.63 -8.23
C MET A 362 -5.01 11.24 -6.75
N PRO A 363 -6.20 11.07 -6.18
CA PRO A 363 -6.35 10.63 -4.80
C PRO A 363 -5.78 9.24 -4.48
N CYS A 364 -5.78 8.34 -5.46
CA CYS A 364 -5.48 6.92 -5.32
C CYS A 364 -5.19 6.36 -6.71
N VAL A 365 -4.39 5.29 -6.81
CA VAL A 365 -4.15 4.56 -8.08
C VAL A 365 -5.46 4.05 -8.69
N PHE A 366 -6.48 3.78 -7.85
CA PHE A 366 -7.79 3.29 -8.26
C PHE A 366 -8.87 4.37 -8.36
N VAL A 367 -8.51 5.64 -8.16
CA VAL A 367 -9.41 6.79 -8.39
C VAL A 367 -8.80 7.58 -9.55
N PRO A 368 -9.07 7.17 -10.81
CA PRO A 368 -8.35 7.65 -11.99
C PRO A 368 -8.89 9.01 -12.46
N TYR A 369 -9.03 9.96 -11.53
CA TYR A 369 -9.57 11.28 -11.78
C TYR A 369 -8.70 12.34 -11.09
N TYR A 370 -8.35 13.38 -11.82
CA TYR A 370 -7.49 14.46 -11.35
C TYR A 370 -8.07 15.83 -11.67
N VAL A 371 -7.55 16.84 -10.98
CA VAL A 371 -7.82 18.26 -11.23
C VAL A 371 -6.52 19.02 -11.47
N ASP A 372 -5.46 18.63 -10.78
CA ASP A 372 -4.14 19.25 -10.85
C ASP A 372 -3.14 18.34 -11.58
N ASN A 373 -2.22 18.97 -12.31
CA ASN A 373 -1.07 18.32 -12.92
C ASN A 373 0.22 18.96 -12.38
N ILE A 374 1.17 18.14 -11.94
CA ILE A 374 2.37 18.59 -11.23
C ILE A 374 3.26 19.50 -12.08
N LYS A 375 3.34 19.26 -13.39
CA LYS A 375 4.13 20.09 -14.31
C LYS A 375 3.54 21.51 -14.38
N ASN A 376 2.22 21.61 -14.41
CA ASN A 376 1.52 22.89 -14.40
C ASN A 376 1.68 23.61 -13.05
N LEU A 377 1.59 22.89 -11.93
CA LEU A 377 1.84 23.48 -10.62
C LEU A 377 3.25 24.07 -10.53
N TYR A 378 4.26 23.29 -10.93
CA TYR A 378 5.65 23.72 -10.91
C TYR A 378 5.92 24.92 -11.80
N ALA A 379 5.35 24.95 -13.01
CA ALA A 379 5.45 26.11 -13.90
C ALA A 379 4.83 27.40 -13.33
N ASN A 380 3.89 27.27 -12.39
CA ASN A 380 3.22 28.40 -11.74
C ASN A 380 3.77 28.69 -10.33
N GLY A 381 4.94 28.15 -9.97
CA GLY A 381 5.56 28.36 -8.66
C GLY A 381 4.82 27.69 -7.48
N LYS A 382 3.94 26.74 -7.78
CA LYS A 382 3.19 25.95 -6.79
C LYS A 382 3.91 24.64 -6.45
N THR A 383 3.44 23.96 -5.42
CA THR A 383 4.01 22.71 -4.89
C THR A 383 2.94 21.61 -4.78
N LEU A 384 3.34 20.42 -4.33
CA LEU A 384 2.43 19.34 -3.97
C LEU A 384 1.41 19.75 -2.90
N GLU A 385 1.75 20.67 -1.98
CA GLU A 385 0.82 21.13 -0.95
C GLU A 385 -0.44 21.76 -1.57
N ASP A 386 -0.27 22.55 -2.63
CA ASP A 386 -1.36 23.23 -3.33
C ASP A 386 -2.37 22.23 -3.92
N ALA A 387 -1.88 21.13 -4.49
CA ALA A 387 -2.73 20.08 -5.06
C ALA A 387 -3.65 19.45 -3.99
N LEU A 388 -3.11 19.22 -2.78
CA LEU A 388 -3.85 18.63 -1.66
C LEU A 388 -4.93 19.57 -1.10
N GLN A 389 -4.91 20.85 -1.48
CA GLN A 389 -5.92 21.85 -1.12
C GLN A 389 -7.06 21.97 -2.13
N SER A 390 -7.01 21.25 -3.24
CA SER A 390 -8.09 21.20 -4.22
C SER A 390 -9.39 20.65 -3.62
N LYS A 391 -10.52 21.02 -4.23
CA LYS A 391 -11.85 20.58 -3.75
C LYS A 391 -12.00 19.06 -3.80
N LEU A 392 -11.46 18.39 -4.82
CA LEU A 392 -11.48 16.92 -4.94
C LEU A 392 -10.87 16.26 -3.70
N PHE A 393 -9.67 16.69 -3.31
CA PHE A 393 -8.96 16.16 -2.15
C PHE A 393 -9.67 16.52 -0.83
N LYS A 394 -10.12 17.77 -0.68
CA LYS A 394 -10.84 18.22 0.53
C LYS A 394 -12.18 17.49 0.72
N ASN A 395 -12.94 17.28 -0.35
CA ASN A 395 -14.21 16.55 -0.29
C ASN A 395 -13.98 15.08 0.08
N GLY A 396 -12.97 14.44 -0.49
CA GLY A 396 -12.60 13.07 -0.12
C GLY A 396 -12.21 12.94 1.36
N ARG A 397 -11.38 13.85 1.88
CA ARG A 397 -11.02 13.89 3.31
C ARG A 397 -12.21 14.18 4.21
N LYS A 398 -13.12 15.08 3.79
CA LYS A 398 -14.37 15.35 4.50
C LYS A 398 -15.23 14.09 4.59
N TRP A 399 -15.38 13.36 3.49
CA TRP A 399 -16.10 12.09 3.47
C TRP A 399 -15.45 11.03 4.37
N GLN A 400 -14.12 10.89 4.33
CA GLN A 400 -13.41 9.96 5.21
C GLN A 400 -13.68 10.26 6.69
N LYS A 401 -13.65 11.54 7.10
CA LYS A 401 -13.98 11.95 8.48
C LYS A 401 -15.44 11.65 8.85
N SER A 402 -16.39 11.93 7.95
CA SER A 402 -17.80 11.60 8.20
C SER A 402 -18.07 10.10 8.25
N TYR A 403 -17.32 9.30 7.48
CA TYR A 403 -17.39 7.84 7.50
C TYR A 403 -16.75 7.22 8.77
N GLY A 404 -16.14 8.06 9.61
CA GLY A 404 -15.50 7.61 10.83
C GLY A 404 -14.01 7.34 10.67
N PHE A 405 -13.26 8.17 9.96
CA PHE A 405 -11.82 8.31 10.20
C PHE A 405 -11.59 9.34 11.32
N GLU A 406 -10.79 9.00 12.34
CA GLU A 406 -10.49 9.85 13.51
C GLU A 406 -11.72 10.30 14.35
N ASN A 407 -12.85 9.60 14.26
CA ASN A 407 -14.08 9.96 14.97
C ASN A 407 -14.42 8.95 16.10
N PRO A 408 -14.00 9.16 17.35
CA PRO A 408 -14.19 8.18 18.41
C PRO A 408 -15.66 7.81 18.65
N ASP A 409 -16.60 8.69 18.31
CA ASP A 409 -18.03 8.54 18.61
C ASP A 409 -18.81 7.90 17.46
N HIS A 410 -18.18 7.72 16.28
CA HIS A 410 -18.85 7.20 15.11
C HIS A 410 -17.89 6.47 14.16
N ARG A 411 -18.27 5.24 13.79
CA ARG A 411 -17.55 4.37 12.86
C ARG A 411 -18.54 3.69 11.93
N GLU A 412 -18.37 3.91 10.63
CA GLU A 412 -19.08 3.15 9.59
C GLU A 412 -18.35 1.84 9.24
N ASN A 413 -19.00 1.01 8.44
CA ASN A 413 -18.54 -0.33 8.11
C ASN A 413 -17.13 -0.36 7.48
N VAL A 414 -16.11 -0.67 8.28
CA VAL A 414 -14.70 -0.71 7.85
C VAL A 414 -14.41 -1.77 6.79
N LEU A 415 -15.33 -2.71 6.52
CA LEU A 415 -15.23 -3.68 5.43
C LEU A 415 -15.66 -3.11 4.07
N MET A 416 -16.22 -1.89 4.06
CA MET A 416 -16.59 -1.09 2.90
C MET A 416 -15.83 0.24 2.86
N PRO A 417 -14.48 0.24 2.87
CA PRO A 417 -13.72 1.46 3.07
C PRO A 417 -13.65 2.37 1.84
N CYS A 418 -13.88 1.84 0.62
CA CYS A 418 -13.46 2.51 -0.60
C CYS A 418 -14.54 3.44 -1.14
N SER A 419 -14.24 4.73 -1.30
CA SER A 419 -15.20 5.70 -1.81
C SER A 419 -15.71 5.35 -3.22
N ILE A 420 -14.83 4.96 -4.14
CA ILE A 420 -15.20 4.71 -5.54
C ILE A 420 -15.75 3.30 -5.76
N ARG A 421 -15.47 2.36 -4.86
CA ARG A 421 -15.84 0.96 -5.06
C ARG A 421 -16.98 0.47 -4.16
N ASP A 422 -17.08 1.05 -2.98
CA ASP A 422 -18.00 0.60 -1.93
C ASP A 422 -19.05 1.68 -1.61
N HIS A 423 -18.93 2.87 -2.21
CA HIS A 423 -19.78 4.05 -2.00
C HIS A 423 -19.91 4.90 -3.27
N TYR A 424 -20.11 4.25 -4.43
CA TYR A 424 -19.96 4.89 -5.74
C TYR A 424 -20.89 6.09 -5.93
N GLU A 425 -22.14 6.00 -5.44
CA GLU A 425 -23.12 7.09 -5.53
C GLU A 425 -22.62 8.35 -4.80
N ASN A 426 -22.19 8.18 -3.55
CA ASN A 426 -21.63 9.29 -2.77
C ASN A 426 -20.35 9.83 -3.41
N PHE A 427 -19.48 8.97 -3.94
CA PHE A 427 -18.27 9.40 -4.63
C PHE A 427 -18.60 10.31 -5.82
N LYS A 428 -19.56 9.91 -6.66
CA LYS A 428 -19.96 10.68 -7.84
C LYS A 428 -20.59 12.03 -7.49
N HIS A 429 -21.40 12.09 -6.44
CA HIS A 429 -22.20 13.28 -6.12
C HIS A 429 -21.55 14.23 -5.10
N ASN A 430 -20.75 13.72 -4.17
CA ASN A 430 -20.23 14.49 -3.04
C ASN A 430 -18.69 14.63 -3.05
N ILE A 431 -17.96 13.72 -3.69
CA ILE A 431 -16.48 13.77 -3.73
C ILE A 431 -16.00 14.41 -5.02
N LEU A 432 -16.47 13.94 -6.17
CA LEU A 432 -16.11 14.52 -7.46
C LEU A 432 -16.54 15.99 -7.55
N THR A 433 -15.78 16.76 -8.33
CA THR A 433 -16.00 18.20 -8.48
C THR A 433 -16.19 18.55 -9.94
N PRO A 434 -16.89 19.65 -10.27
CA PRO A 434 -16.90 20.16 -11.63
C PRO A 434 -15.46 20.37 -12.14
N GLY A 435 -15.18 19.89 -13.36
CA GLY A 435 -13.87 20.03 -13.99
C GLY A 435 -12.83 18.95 -13.63
N VAL A 436 -13.21 17.89 -12.92
CA VAL A 436 -12.38 16.67 -12.88
C VAL A 436 -12.17 16.12 -14.29
N LYS A 437 -11.01 15.53 -14.52
CA LYS A 437 -10.65 14.84 -15.76
C LYS A 437 -10.25 13.40 -15.44
N GLY A 438 -10.62 12.46 -16.30
CA GLY A 438 -10.12 11.10 -16.30
C GLY A 438 -8.61 11.06 -16.59
N GLU A 439 -7.91 10.11 -15.97
CA GLU A 439 -6.49 9.82 -16.22
C GLU A 439 -6.19 9.63 -17.72
N ASP A 440 -7.13 9.00 -18.42
CA ASP A 440 -7.19 8.84 -19.87
C ASP A 440 -8.64 8.91 -20.40
N GLU A 441 -8.81 8.77 -21.72
CA GLU A 441 -10.12 8.81 -22.39
C GLU A 441 -11.06 7.71 -21.88
N ASP A 442 -10.52 6.57 -21.48
CA ASP A 442 -11.30 5.44 -20.96
C ASP A 442 -11.84 5.75 -19.57
N ALA A 443 -11.01 6.29 -18.67
CA ALA A 443 -11.45 6.74 -17.35
C ALA A 443 -12.51 7.84 -17.47
N GLU A 444 -12.35 8.78 -18.40
CA GLU A 444 -13.34 9.84 -18.68
C GLU A 444 -14.68 9.23 -19.14
N ALA A 445 -14.65 8.27 -20.07
CA ALA A 445 -15.86 7.62 -20.57
C ALA A 445 -16.62 6.85 -19.48
N VAL A 446 -15.89 6.11 -18.63
CA VAL A 446 -16.46 5.32 -17.53
C VAL A 446 -17.24 6.19 -16.53
N LEU A 447 -16.81 7.42 -16.29
CA LEU A 447 -17.48 8.33 -15.36
C LEU A 447 -18.96 8.60 -15.74
N TYR A 448 -19.25 8.58 -17.03
CA TYR A 448 -20.56 8.87 -17.60
C TYR A 448 -21.32 7.63 -18.06
N ASP A 449 -20.74 6.44 -17.92
CA ASP A 449 -21.41 5.18 -18.30
C ASP A 449 -22.50 4.80 -17.28
N PRO A 450 -23.79 4.77 -17.69
CA PRO A 450 -24.89 4.38 -16.79
C PRO A 450 -24.82 2.92 -16.36
N LYS A 451 -24.31 2.01 -17.21
CA LYS A 451 -24.19 0.58 -16.87
C LYS A 451 -23.11 0.36 -15.83
N TYR A 452 -21.98 1.06 -15.97
CA TYR A 452 -20.94 1.05 -14.96
C TYR A 452 -21.49 1.57 -13.62
N LYS A 453 -22.23 2.68 -13.64
CA LYS A 453 -22.87 3.22 -12.43
C LYS A 453 -23.78 2.20 -11.75
N GLU A 454 -24.70 1.59 -12.50
CA GLU A 454 -25.63 0.58 -11.99
C GLU A 454 -24.89 -0.61 -11.38
N MET A 455 -23.93 -1.18 -12.10
CA MET A 455 -23.10 -2.30 -11.63
C MET A 455 -22.38 -2.00 -10.31
N MET A 456 -21.79 -0.81 -10.17
CA MET A 456 -21.09 -0.43 -8.94
C MET A 456 -22.05 -0.26 -7.76
N ILE A 457 -23.23 0.33 -7.97
CA ILE A 457 -24.23 0.49 -6.90
C ILE A 457 -24.80 -0.87 -6.46
N GLU A 458 -25.09 -1.76 -7.41
CA GLU A 458 -25.53 -3.12 -7.08
C GLU A 458 -24.46 -3.87 -6.26
N TYR A 459 -23.18 -3.66 -6.59
CA TYR A 459 -22.07 -4.20 -5.83
C TYR A 459 -22.05 -3.66 -4.39
N ASP A 460 -22.18 -2.34 -4.22
CA ASP A 460 -22.22 -1.65 -2.92
C ASP A 460 -23.32 -2.23 -2.03
N GLU A 461 -24.56 -2.25 -2.52
CA GLU A 461 -25.74 -2.70 -1.76
C GLU A 461 -25.63 -4.16 -1.34
N LYS A 462 -25.13 -5.00 -2.24
CA LYS A 462 -24.96 -6.43 -1.98
C LYS A 462 -23.86 -6.68 -0.96
N LEU A 463 -22.73 -5.97 -1.07
CA LEU A 463 -21.65 -6.07 -0.11
C LEU A 463 -22.10 -5.62 1.27
N GLN A 464 -22.81 -4.48 1.37
CA GLN A 464 -23.34 -3.96 2.63
C GLN A 464 -24.18 -5.01 3.36
N LYS A 465 -25.14 -5.64 2.67
CA LYS A 465 -25.98 -6.71 3.24
C LYS A 465 -25.16 -7.87 3.80
N LEU A 466 -24.03 -8.20 3.17
CA LEU A 466 -23.17 -9.32 3.57
C LEU A 466 -22.20 -8.96 4.70
N THR A 467 -21.78 -7.70 4.81
CA THR A 467 -20.76 -7.26 5.77
C THR A 467 -21.32 -6.57 7.00
N GLU A 468 -22.59 -6.16 6.99
CA GLU A 468 -23.19 -5.41 8.10
C GLU A 468 -23.14 -6.19 9.42
N SER A 469 -23.62 -7.44 9.44
CA SER A 469 -23.60 -8.26 10.65
C SER A 469 -22.17 -8.53 11.14
N ILE A 470 -21.23 -8.76 10.22
CA ILE A 470 -19.81 -8.96 10.55
C ILE A 470 -19.26 -7.71 11.24
N PHE A 471 -19.57 -6.52 10.71
CA PHE A 471 -19.11 -5.27 11.28
C PHE A 471 -19.69 -5.03 12.68
N GLN A 472 -21.00 -5.18 12.84
CA GLN A 472 -21.67 -5.03 14.14
C GLN A 472 -21.10 -6.00 15.19
N GLU A 473 -20.91 -7.27 14.83
CA GLU A 473 -20.48 -8.30 15.78
C GLU A 473 -18.99 -8.28 16.11
N LYS A 474 -18.12 -8.08 15.11
CA LYS A 474 -16.65 -8.14 15.30
C LYS A 474 -16.06 -6.79 15.69
N TYR A 475 -16.59 -5.68 15.17
CA TYR A 475 -15.98 -4.36 15.34
C TYR A 475 -16.69 -3.47 16.37
N LEU A 476 -18.03 -3.50 16.47
CA LEU A 476 -18.78 -2.60 17.37
C LEU A 476 -19.23 -3.23 18.69
N LYS A 477 -19.51 -4.55 18.72
CA LYS A 477 -20.09 -5.24 19.90
C LYS A 477 -19.33 -5.05 21.21
N LYS A 478 -17.99 -4.95 21.15
CA LYS A 478 -17.16 -4.73 22.35
C LYS A 478 -17.22 -3.29 22.85
N GLU A 479 -17.31 -2.31 21.95
CA GLU A 479 -17.38 -0.88 22.28
C GLU A 479 -18.67 -0.55 23.02
N LEU A 480 -19.79 -1.16 22.60
CA LEU A 480 -21.11 -0.95 23.20
C LEU A 480 -21.18 -1.43 24.66
N LYS A 481 -20.36 -2.39 25.06
CA LYS A 481 -20.31 -2.90 26.45
C LYS A 481 -19.51 -1.99 27.38
N THR A 482 -18.62 -1.16 26.85
CA THR A 482 -17.81 -0.22 27.64
C THR A 482 -18.51 1.11 27.89
N ASP A 483 -19.58 1.44 27.15
CA ASP A 483 -20.38 2.64 27.39
C ASP A 483 -21.52 2.43 28.40
N GLU A 484 -21.84 1.17 28.74
CA GLU A 484 -22.84 0.80 29.77
C GLU A 484 -22.24 0.60 31.18
N ALA A 485 -20.92 0.76 31.34
CA ALA A 485 -20.17 0.58 32.60
C ALA A 485 -19.45 1.86 33.00
#